data_AF-A0A520IN01-F1
#
_entry.id   AF-A0A520IN01-F1
#
_cell.length_a   1.000
_cell.length_b   1.000
_cell.length_c   1.000
_cell.angle_alpha   90.00
_cell.angle_beta   90.00
_cell.angle_gamma   90.00
#
_symmetry.space_group_name_H-M   'P 1'
#
loop_
_entity.id
_entity.type
_entity.pdbx_description
1 polymer ?
#
loop_
_entity_poly.entity_id
_entity_poly.type
_entity_poly.pdbx_seq_one_letter_code
_entity_poly.pdbx_strand_id
1 'polypeptide(L)'
;MHLLFCNSNILYLFNGNVPVRTEGNWDFWNGKVDGTRSKYIWNQYHPYSDLPRLLNPATGFLQNANDPPWTSTFPARLKASAFPSYMAPKEMPFRPHLLKLHL
;
A
#
# COMPACT_ATOMS: atom_id res chain seq x y z
N MET A 1 -1.13 -0.88 8.68
CA MET A 1 -1.96 0.14 8.01
C MET A 1 -2.65 0.99 9.06
N HIS A 2 -2.79 2.30 8.83
CA HIS A 2 -3.44 3.20 9.78
C HIS A 2 -4.45 4.12 9.09
N LEU A 3 -5.59 4.29 9.75
CA LEU A 3 -6.54 5.38 9.53
C LEU A 3 -6.41 6.33 10.72
N LEU A 4 -6.11 7.60 10.46
CA LEU A 4 -5.90 8.62 11.49
C LEU A 4 -6.96 9.72 11.35
N PHE A 5 -7.48 10.18 12.48
CA PHE A 5 -8.47 11.24 12.57
C PHE A 5 -7.93 12.33 13.49
N CYS A 6 -7.83 13.57 12.99
CA CYS A 6 -7.37 14.71 13.79
C CYS A 6 -7.94 16.02 13.23
N ASN A 7 -8.66 16.78 14.06
CA ASN A 7 -9.20 18.09 13.71
C ASN A 7 -9.93 18.11 12.35
N SER A 8 -10.91 17.21 12.18
CA SER A 8 -11.66 17.00 10.93
C SER A 8 -10.86 16.51 9.73
N ASN A 9 -9.56 16.23 9.89
CA ASN A 9 -8.76 15.57 8.87
C ASN A 9 -8.86 14.05 9.00
N ILE A 10 -8.92 13.39 7.85
CA ILE A 10 -8.85 11.93 7.72
C ILE A 10 -7.63 11.57 6.89
N LEU A 11 -6.80 10.65 7.38
CA LEU A 11 -5.59 10.19 6.71
C LEU A 11 -5.59 8.67 6.61
N TYR A 12 -5.26 8.18 5.41
CA TYR A 12 -4.93 6.81 5.13
C TYR A 12 -3.42 6.69 4.95
N LEU A 13 -2.80 5.73 5.63
CA LEU A 13 -1.38 5.43 5.50
C LEU A 13 -1.14 3.93 5.41
N PHE A 14 -0.57 3.49 4.29
CA PHE A 14 0.04 2.18 4.15
C PHE A 14 1.39 2.17 4.88
N ASN A 15 1.34 2.08 6.21
CA ASN A 15 2.54 2.15 7.04
C ASN A 15 3.28 0.81 7.09
N GLY A 16 4.61 0.90 7.16
CA GLY A 16 5.50 -0.22 7.41
C GLY A 16 6.95 0.12 7.06
N ASN A 17 7.90 -0.63 7.64
CA ASN A 17 9.29 -0.57 7.22
C ASN A 17 9.46 -1.42 5.96
N VAL A 18 9.16 -0.84 4.80
CA VAL A 18 9.28 -1.51 3.50
C VAL A 18 10.72 -1.41 3.00
N PRO A 19 11.45 -2.52 2.80
CA PRO A 19 12.80 -2.47 2.26
C PRO A 19 12.88 -1.87 0.87
N VAL A 20 13.92 -1.07 0.60
CA VAL A 20 14.26 -0.63 -0.76
C VAL A 20 14.92 -1.81 -1.48
N ARG A 21 14.39 -2.16 -2.66
CA ARG A 21 14.83 -3.32 -3.45
C ARG A 21 15.10 -2.89 -4.88
N THR A 22 16.18 -3.38 -5.47
CA THR A 22 16.61 -3.01 -6.84
C THR A 22 15.91 -3.81 -7.93
N GLU A 23 15.38 -4.99 -7.61
CA GLU A 23 14.66 -5.87 -8.53
C GLU A 23 13.59 -6.70 -7.79
N GLY A 24 12.78 -7.44 -8.55
CA GLY A 24 11.71 -8.30 -8.02
C GLY A 24 10.42 -7.53 -7.72
N ASN A 25 9.28 -8.18 -8.00
CA ASN A 25 7.94 -7.66 -7.69
C ASN A 25 7.44 -8.24 -6.35
N TRP A 26 6.17 -7.95 -6.00
CA TRP A 26 5.57 -8.48 -4.78
C TRP A 26 5.70 -10.00 -4.65
N ASP A 27 5.36 -10.76 -5.69
CA ASP A 27 5.34 -12.22 -5.63
C ASP A 27 6.74 -12.81 -5.43
N PHE A 28 7.75 -12.23 -6.10
CA PHE A 28 9.16 -12.63 -5.90
C PHE A 28 9.56 -12.51 -4.41
N TRP A 29 9.25 -11.37 -3.79
CA TRP A 29 9.64 -11.08 -2.41
C TRP A 29 8.72 -11.69 -1.36
N ASN A 30 7.50 -12.09 -1.74
CA ASN A 30 6.58 -12.86 -0.91
C ASN A 30 6.88 -14.37 -0.96
N GLY A 31 7.78 -14.79 -1.85
CA GLY A 31 8.25 -16.16 -2.00
C GLY A 31 9.59 -16.42 -1.31
N LYS A 32 10.20 -17.56 -1.65
CA LYS A 32 11.55 -17.92 -1.23
C LYS A 32 12.57 -17.15 -2.08
N VAL A 33 13.44 -16.40 -1.43
CA VAL A 33 14.53 -15.65 -2.08
C VAL A 33 15.84 -16.42 -1.93
N ASP A 34 16.69 -16.39 -2.95
CA ASP A 34 18.00 -17.04 -2.94
C ASP A 34 18.96 -16.36 -1.96
N GLY A 35 19.18 -16.98 -0.80
CA GLY A 35 20.06 -16.47 0.25
C GLY A 35 21.56 -16.51 -0.07
N THR A 36 21.98 -17.12 -1.19
CA THR A 36 23.40 -17.16 -1.60
C THR A 36 23.85 -15.89 -2.32
N ARG A 37 22.90 -15.00 -2.68
CA ARG A 37 23.16 -13.80 -3.48
C ARG A 37 23.04 -12.54 -2.63
N SER A 38 24.18 -11.91 -2.34
CA SER A 38 24.25 -10.66 -1.55
C SER A 38 23.42 -9.52 -2.12
N LYS A 39 23.19 -9.49 -3.44
CA LYS A 39 22.34 -8.47 -4.09
C LYS A 39 20.89 -8.45 -3.58
N TYR A 40 20.42 -9.50 -2.91
CA TYR A 40 19.08 -9.57 -2.31
C TYR A 40 19.03 -9.10 -0.85
N ILE A 41 20.18 -8.81 -0.24
CA ILE A 41 20.27 -8.25 1.11
C ILE A 41 20.06 -6.74 1.00
N TRP A 42 18.91 -6.26 1.43
CA TRP A 42 18.61 -4.82 1.51
C TRP A 42 19.29 -4.21 2.74
N ASN A 43 19.61 -2.92 2.66
CA ASN A 43 20.21 -2.14 3.74
C ASN A 43 19.51 -0.80 4.01
N GLN A 44 18.40 -0.53 3.32
CA GLN A 44 17.62 0.70 3.43
C GLN A 44 16.13 0.40 3.46
N TYR A 45 15.37 1.30 4.06
CA TYR A 45 13.91 1.29 4.09
C TYR A 45 13.37 2.54 3.40
N HIS A 46 12.21 2.39 2.77
CA HIS A 46 11.50 3.52 2.18
C HIS A 46 11.15 4.55 3.26
N PRO A 47 11.46 5.85 3.04
CA PRO A 47 10.99 6.91 3.93
C PRO A 47 9.46 7.08 3.83
N TYR A 48 8.90 7.79 4.80
CA TYR A 48 7.46 8.09 4.87
C TYR A 48 6.88 8.73 3.59
N SER A 49 7.70 9.47 2.84
CA SER A 49 7.31 10.08 1.55
C SER A 49 6.98 9.09 0.45
N ASP A 50 7.54 7.89 0.51
CA ASP A 50 7.44 6.89 -0.55
C ASP A 50 6.26 5.95 -0.33
N LEU A 51 5.66 5.98 0.87
CA LEU A 51 4.58 5.09 1.24
C LEU A 51 3.23 5.57 0.67
N PRO A 52 2.38 4.65 0.20
CA PRO A 52 1.02 4.99 -0.24
C PRO A 52 0.22 5.66 0.88
N ARG A 53 -0.24 6.88 0.62
CA ARG A 53 -0.97 7.70 1.59
C ARG A 53 -1.99 8.62 0.93
N LEU A 54 -3.06 8.93 1.65
CA LEU A 54 -4.11 9.82 1.16
C LEU A 54 -4.70 10.63 2.31
N LEU A 55 -4.57 11.95 2.24
CA LEU A 55 -5.11 12.91 3.21
C LEU A 55 -6.34 13.59 2.60
N ASN A 56 -7.45 13.62 3.35
CA ASN A 56 -8.68 14.35 3.00
C ASN A 56 -9.09 14.20 1.52
N PRO A 57 -9.36 12.98 1.03
CA PRO A 57 -9.83 12.85 -0.34
C PRO A 57 -11.17 13.59 -0.50
N ALA A 58 -11.39 14.20 -1.67
CA ALA A 58 -12.61 14.95 -1.99
C ALA A 58 -13.91 14.12 -1.87
N THR A 59 -13.77 12.80 -1.89
CA THR A 59 -14.83 11.80 -1.71
C THR A 59 -15.32 11.70 -0.26
N GLY A 60 -14.60 12.29 0.70
CA GLY A 60 -15.03 12.41 2.09
C GLY A 60 -14.88 11.15 2.93
N PHE A 61 -14.35 10.05 2.38
CA PHE A 61 -14.14 8.81 3.13
C PHE A 61 -12.84 8.12 2.80
N LEU A 62 -12.34 7.36 3.77
CA LEU A 62 -11.20 6.47 3.67
C LEU A 62 -11.55 5.14 4.33
N GLN A 63 -11.05 4.04 3.77
CA GLN A 63 -11.31 2.70 4.26
C GLN A 63 -10.11 1.79 4.14
N ASN A 64 -10.09 0.74 4.95
CA ASN A 64 -9.37 -0.48 4.65
C ASN A 64 -9.99 -1.70 5.31
N ALA A 65 -9.98 -2.80 4.57
CA ALA A 65 -10.40 -4.11 5.01
C ALA A 65 -9.31 -5.15 4.68
N ASN A 66 -8.06 -4.83 5.03
CA ASN A 66 -6.86 -5.62 4.73
C ASN A 66 -6.61 -5.84 3.23
N ASP A 67 -7.30 -5.09 2.37
CA ASP A 67 -7.01 -4.98 0.94
C ASP A 67 -5.72 -4.17 0.69
N PRO A 68 -5.09 -4.37 -0.49
CA PRO A 68 -4.04 -3.48 -0.95
C PRO A 68 -4.46 -2.00 -0.95
N PRO A 69 -3.49 -1.07 -0.91
CA PRO A 69 -3.76 0.36 -0.71
C PRO A 69 -4.46 1.06 -1.87
N TRP A 70 -4.66 0.38 -2.99
CA TRP A 70 -5.10 0.99 -4.26
C TRP A 70 -6.54 1.49 -4.22
N THR A 71 -7.35 0.95 -3.31
CA THR A 71 -8.78 1.22 -3.21
C THR A 71 -9.18 1.78 -1.85
N SER A 72 -8.30 2.59 -1.24
CA SER A 72 -8.56 3.23 0.06
C SER A 72 -9.71 4.24 0.05
N THR A 73 -10.14 4.69 -1.13
CA THR A 73 -11.32 5.54 -1.36
C THR A 73 -11.92 5.27 -2.75
N PHE A 74 -13.10 5.80 -3.04
CA PHE A 74 -13.75 5.69 -4.34
C PHE A 74 -14.24 7.04 -4.86
N PRO A 75 -13.93 7.45 -6.11
CA PRO A 75 -13.05 6.77 -7.07
C PRO A 75 -11.60 6.63 -6.58
N ALA A 76 -10.91 5.57 -7.02
CA ALA A 76 -9.54 5.29 -6.59
C ALA A 76 -8.58 6.44 -6.92
N ARG A 77 -7.77 6.86 -5.94
CA ARG A 77 -6.81 7.97 -6.08
C ARG A 77 -5.35 7.52 -6.12
N LEU A 78 -5.04 6.38 -5.51
CA LEU A 78 -3.69 5.80 -5.51
C LEU A 78 -3.51 4.89 -6.73
N LYS A 79 -2.55 5.22 -7.59
CA LYS A 79 -2.19 4.40 -8.75
C LYS A 79 -1.03 3.48 -8.37
N ALA A 80 -1.21 2.17 -8.48
CA ALA A 80 -0.17 1.19 -8.16
C ALA A 80 1.12 1.41 -8.97
N SER A 81 1.02 1.93 -10.20
CA SER A 81 2.17 2.22 -11.06
C SER A 81 3.04 3.39 -10.57
N ALA A 82 2.56 4.21 -9.63
CA ALA A 82 3.34 5.30 -9.03
C ALA A 82 4.24 4.82 -7.89
N PHE A 83 4.17 3.53 -7.52
CA PHE A 83 4.94 2.93 -6.43
C PHE A 83 5.74 1.74 -6.95
N PRO A 84 6.84 1.34 -6.27
CA PRO A 84 7.57 0.13 -6.60
C PRO A 84 6.65 -1.10 -6.66
N SER A 85 6.88 -1.99 -7.62
CA SER A 85 6.01 -3.17 -7.87
C SER A 85 6.01 -4.19 -6.72
N TYR A 86 6.95 -4.07 -5.77
CA TYR A 86 7.04 -4.86 -4.55
C TYR A 86 6.36 -4.21 -3.33
N MET A 87 5.71 -3.05 -3.49
CA MET A 87 5.13 -2.30 -2.38
C MET A 87 3.90 -3.00 -1.75
N ALA A 88 2.99 -3.49 -2.59
CA ALA A 88 1.79 -4.21 -2.18
C ALA A 88 1.26 -5.07 -3.33
N PRO A 89 0.51 -6.15 -3.07
CA PRO A 89 -0.11 -6.95 -4.11
C PRO A 89 -1.18 -6.14 -4.83
N LYS A 90 -1.59 -6.57 -6.04
CA LYS A 90 -2.63 -5.87 -6.82
C LYS A 90 -4.01 -6.51 -6.71
N GLU A 91 -4.09 -7.71 -6.15
CA GLU A 91 -5.34 -8.45 -6.01
C GLU A 91 -6.12 -8.05 -4.75
N MET A 92 -7.43 -7.94 -4.89
CA MET A 92 -8.33 -7.57 -3.79
C MET A 92 -9.17 -8.77 -3.35
N PRO A 93 -9.22 -9.11 -2.05
CA PRO A 93 -10.09 -10.18 -1.55
C PRO A 93 -11.58 -9.78 -1.64
N PHE A 94 -12.51 -10.73 -1.50
CA PHE A 94 -13.95 -10.45 -1.70
C PHE A 94 -14.56 -9.48 -0.66
N ARG A 95 -14.22 -9.61 0.62
CA ARG A 95 -14.76 -8.78 1.72
C ARG A 95 -14.74 -7.25 1.46
N PRO A 96 -13.63 -6.63 1.05
CA PRO A 96 -13.56 -5.20 0.75
C PRO A 96 -14.39 -4.75 -0.47
N HIS A 97 -14.85 -5.67 -1.34
CA HIS A 97 -15.71 -5.30 -2.48
C HIS A 97 -17.09 -4.82 -2.03
N LEU A 98 -17.68 -5.49 -1.03
CA LEU A 98 -19.03 -5.17 -0.55
C LEU A 98 -19.13 -3.79 0.10
N LEU A 99 -18.03 -3.31 0.71
CA LEU A 99 -17.96 -1.97 1.28
C LEU A 99 -17.99 -0.88 0.20
N LYS A 100 -17.60 -1.21 -1.04
CA LYS A 100 -17.42 -0.25 -2.15
C LYS A 100 -18.61 -0.18 -3.10
N LEU A 101 -19.54 -1.14 -3.04
CA LEU A 101 -20.74 -1.16 -3.89
C LEU A 101 -21.86 -0.25 -3.40
N HIS A 102 -21.75 0.30 -2.18
CA HIS A 102 -22.79 1.12 -1.54
C HIS A 102 -22.34 2.57 -1.29
N LEU A 103 -21.23 3.00 -1.90
CA LEU A 103 -20.64 4.35 -1.82
C LEU A 103 -20.47 4.91 -3.23
#